data_AF-A0A383AZK7-F1
#
_entry.id   AF-A0A383AZK7-F1
#
_cell.length_a   1.000
_cell.length_b   1.000
_cell.length_c   1.000
_cell.angle_alpha   90.00
_cell.angle_beta   90.00
_cell.angle_gamma   90.00
#
_symmetry.space_group_name_H-M   'P 1'
#
loop_
_entity.id
_entity.type
_entity.pdbx_description
1 polymer ?
#
loop_
_entity_poly.entity_id
_entity_poly.type
_entity_poly.pdbx_seq_one_letter_code
_entity_poly.pdbx_strand_id
1 'polypeptide(L)'
;MKFPLNPNRSDQHFQDLMLHRVHEILMVASPYDAFILEEDGRLTEQILHEYQGMNLSYAPRVWQANTASYAMDLLSRRSVDLIIVMMRIFDM
;
A
#
# COMPACT_ATOMS: atom_id res chain seq x y z
N MET A 1 -9.51 41.24 -1.36
CA MET A 1 -8.24 41.09 -0.62
C MET A 1 -7.50 39.92 -1.26
N LYS A 2 -6.46 40.19 -2.07
CA LYS A 2 -5.71 39.15 -2.79
C LYS A 2 -4.72 38.51 -1.82
N PHE A 3 -4.88 37.21 -1.56
CA PHE A 3 -3.92 36.44 -0.78
C PHE A 3 -2.65 36.22 -1.60
N PRO A 4 -1.45 36.45 -1.03
CA PRO A 4 -0.21 36.16 -1.75
C PRO A 4 -0.04 34.64 -1.88
N LEU A 5 0.04 34.16 -3.11
CA LEU A 5 0.47 32.80 -3.43
C LEU A 5 1.98 32.72 -3.22
N ASN A 6 2.39 32.15 -2.09
CA ASN A 6 3.78 31.78 -1.84
C ASN A 6 4.05 30.41 -2.51
N PRO A 7 4.94 30.32 -3.51
CA PRO A 7 5.18 29.10 -4.26
C PRO A 7 5.87 27.97 -3.46
N ASN A 8 6.27 28.22 -2.21
CA ASN A 8 7.00 27.26 -1.35
C ASN A 8 6.16 26.56 -0.28
N ARG A 9 4.82 26.59 -0.36
CA ARG A 9 3.93 26.05 0.69
C ARG A 9 3.54 24.58 0.51
N SER A 10 3.76 24.00 -0.68
CA SER A 10 3.41 22.61 -0.98
C SER A 10 4.27 21.62 -0.20
N ASP A 11 5.58 21.86 -0.09
CA ASP A 11 6.52 20.87 0.47
C ASP A 11 6.31 20.67 1.98
N GLN A 12 5.93 21.72 2.70
CA GLN A 12 5.56 21.63 4.12
C GLN A 12 4.26 20.82 4.33
N HIS A 13 3.28 20.93 3.42
CA HIS A 13 2.04 20.16 3.52
C HIS A 13 2.26 18.65 3.31
N PHE A 14 3.21 18.25 2.46
CA PHE A 14 3.54 16.83 2.27
C PHE A 14 4.38 16.25 3.41
N GLN A 15 5.17 17.07 4.11
CA GLN A 15 5.89 16.64 5.31
C GLN A 15 4.95 16.21 6.44
N ASP A 16 3.81 16.86 6.61
CA ASP A 16 2.80 16.44 7.60
C ASP A 16 2.19 15.06 7.26
N LEU A 17 2.13 14.70 5.97
CA LEU A 17 1.66 13.38 5.53
C LEU A 17 2.68 12.27 5.80
N MET A 18 3.97 12.60 5.97
CA MET A 18 4.99 11.60 6.33
C MET A 18 4.74 10.95 7.70
N LEU A 19 4.00 11.64 8.58
CA LEU A 19 3.54 11.10 9.87
C LEU A 19 2.51 9.97 9.70
N HIS A 20 1.79 9.95 8.59
CA HIS A 20 0.72 8.99 8.27
C HIS A 20 1.08 8.10 7.08
N ARG A 21 2.38 7.90 6.84
CA ARG A 21 2.86 7.03 5.75
C ARG A 21 2.40 5.59 5.96
N VAL A 22 2.17 4.90 4.86
CA VAL A 22 1.82 3.47 4.84
C VAL A 22 3.09 2.63 5.09
N HIS A 23 3.08 1.80 6.13
CA HIS A 23 4.17 0.88 6.48
C HIS A 23 3.82 -0.57 6.18
N GLU A 24 2.56 -0.95 6.38
CA GLU A 24 2.09 -2.33 6.30
C GLU A 24 0.89 -2.41 5.35
N ILE A 25 1.06 -3.12 4.24
CA ILE A 25 0.02 -3.36 3.23
C ILE A 25 -0.42 -4.83 3.32
N LEU A 26 -1.73 -5.08 3.41
CA LEU A 26 -2.32 -6.41 3.27
C LEU A 26 -2.97 -6.55 1.89
N MET A 27 -2.47 -7.47 1.08
CA MET A 27 -3.03 -7.82 -0.21
C MET A 27 -3.88 -9.08 -0.07
N VAL A 28 -5.17 -8.97 -0.36
CA VAL A 28 -6.10 -10.10 -0.36
C VAL A 28 -6.43 -10.45 -1.80
N ALA A 29 -5.93 -11.57 -2.26
CA ALA A 29 -6.03 -11.99 -3.66
C ALA A 29 -6.23 -13.50 -3.74
N SER A 30 -7.10 -13.97 -4.63
CA SER A 30 -7.18 -15.41 -4.88
C SER A 30 -5.82 -15.95 -5.34
N PRO A 31 -5.53 -17.27 -5.18
CA PRO A 31 -4.29 -17.85 -5.68
C PRO A 31 -4.06 -17.57 -7.17
N TYR A 32 -5.13 -17.47 -7.96
CA TYR A 32 -5.06 -17.12 -9.38
C TYR A 32 -4.68 -15.65 -9.61
N ASP A 33 -5.31 -14.72 -8.89
CA ASP A 33 -4.96 -13.30 -8.99
C ASP A 33 -3.54 -13.05 -8.49
N ALA A 34 -3.13 -13.70 -7.39
CA ALA A 34 -1.78 -13.64 -6.86
C ALA A 34 -0.75 -14.15 -7.88
N PHE A 35 -1.06 -15.24 -8.58
CA PHE A 35 -0.22 -15.77 -9.66
C PHE A 35 -0.09 -14.78 -10.83
N ILE A 36 -1.20 -14.17 -11.27
CA ILE A 36 -1.18 -13.14 -12.32
C ILE A 36 -0.30 -11.97 -11.90
N LEU A 37 -0.43 -11.51 -10.66
CA LEU A 37 0.36 -10.39 -10.12
C LEU A 37 1.85 -10.70 -10.00
N GLU A 38 2.22 -11.97 -9.84
CA GLU A 38 3.61 -12.42 -9.88
C GLU A 38 4.15 -12.45 -11.31
N GLU A 39 3.37 -12.94 -12.27
CA GLU A 39 3.77 -13.10 -13.68
C GLU A 39 3.85 -11.75 -14.43
N ASP A 40 2.97 -10.80 -14.12
CA ASP A 40 2.89 -9.48 -14.80
C ASP A 40 3.96 -8.47 -14.30
N GLY A 41 4.85 -8.86 -13.38
CA GLY A 41 5.98 -8.02 -12.93
C GLY A 41 5.98 -7.66 -11.45
N ARG A 42 5.48 -8.56 -10.59
CA ARG A 42 5.49 -8.46 -9.12
C ARG A 42 5.03 -7.09 -8.65
N LEU A 43 3.73 -6.92 -8.42
CA LEU A 43 3.14 -5.71 -7.82
C LEU A 43 3.94 -5.18 -6.61
N THR A 44 4.50 -6.07 -5.79
CA THR A 44 5.42 -5.73 -4.68
C THR A 44 6.70 -5.02 -5.16
N GLU A 45 7.32 -5.46 -6.24
CA GLU A 45 8.50 -4.83 -6.84
C GLU A 45 8.17 -3.49 -7.46
N GLN A 46 7.02 -3.34 -8.12
CA GLN A 46 6.58 -2.04 -8.64
C GLN A 46 6.34 -1.03 -7.51
N ILE A 47 5.67 -1.44 -6.43
CA ILE A 47 5.50 -0.60 -5.22
C ILE A 47 6.87 -0.20 -4.67
N LEU A 48 7.79 -1.15 -4.54
CA LEU A 48 9.14 -0.88 -4.06
C LEU A 48 9.90 0.12 -4.95
N HIS A 49 9.85 -0.07 -6.27
CA HIS A 49 10.54 0.78 -7.25
C HIS A 49 10.03 2.22 -7.23
N GLU A 50 8.71 2.43 -7.20
CA GLU A 50 8.12 3.77 -7.11
C GLU A 50 8.53 4.48 -5.81
N TYR A 51 8.58 3.78 -4.68
CA TYR A 51 9.03 4.35 -3.41
C TYR A 51 10.51 4.73 -3.42
N GLN A 52 11.36 3.94 -4.08
CA GLN A 52 12.76 4.28 -4.30
C GLN A 52 12.91 5.53 -5.18
N GLY A 53 12.08 5.67 -6.22
CA GLY A 53 12.04 6.85 -7.09
C GLY A 53 11.64 8.14 -6.35
N MET A 54 10.82 8.03 -5.29
CA MET A 54 10.42 9.14 -4.42
C MET A 54 11.45 9.51 -3.33
N ASN A 55 12.61 8.84 -3.31
CA ASN A 55 13.67 9.03 -2.32
C ASN A 55 13.20 8.79 -0.86
N LEU A 56 12.18 7.93 -0.69
CA LEU A 56 11.67 7.53 0.62
C LEU A 56 12.53 6.39 1.19
N SER A 57 12.98 6.53 2.43
CA SER A 57 13.97 5.62 3.02
C SER A 57 13.46 4.20 3.30
N TYR A 58 12.14 3.98 3.29
CA TYR A 58 11.52 2.70 3.63
C TYR A 58 10.31 2.43 2.74
N ALA A 59 10.38 1.35 2.00
CA ALA A 59 9.21 0.80 1.31
C ALA A 59 8.30 0.07 2.30
N PRO A 60 6.97 0.09 2.05
CA PRO A 60 6.03 -0.65 2.88
C PRO A 60 6.28 -2.15 2.77
N ARG A 61 6.00 -2.88 3.85
CA ARG A 61 5.96 -4.34 3.83
C ARG A 61 4.63 -4.77 3.23
N VAL A 62 4.67 -5.77 2.36
CA VAL A 62 3.48 -6.34 1.74
C VAL A 62 3.25 -7.74 2.30
N TRP A 63 2.07 -7.96 2.87
CA TRP A 63 1.57 -9.26 3.29
C TRP A 63 0.53 -9.75 2.28
N GLN A 64 0.43 -11.06 2.12
CA GLN A 64 -0.55 -11.67 1.23
C GLN A 64 -1.48 -12.60 2.01
N ALA A 65 -2.76 -12.53 1.68
CA ALA A 65 -3.79 -13.46 2.13
C ALA A 65 -4.58 -13.98 0.92
N ASN A 66 -4.79 -15.28 0.88
CA ASN A 66 -5.51 -15.95 -0.22
C ASN A 66 -7.01 -16.17 0.07
N THR A 67 -7.42 -15.93 1.31
CA THR A 67 -8.81 -16.04 1.78
C THR A 67 -9.16 -14.85 2.68
N ALA A 68 -10.43 -14.49 2.72
CA ALA A 68 -10.94 -13.48 3.64
C ALA A 68 -10.78 -13.93 5.10
N SER A 69 -10.99 -15.22 5.40
CA SER A 69 -10.80 -15.75 6.75
C SER A 69 -9.37 -15.52 7.26
N TYR A 70 -8.36 -15.74 6.42
CA TYR A 70 -6.97 -15.55 6.77
C TYR A 70 -6.60 -14.06 6.82
N ALA A 71 -7.16 -13.25 5.92
CA ALA A 71 -7.02 -11.79 6.01
C ALA A 71 -7.55 -11.24 7.34
N MET A 72 -8.72 -11.72 7.79
CA MET A 72 -9.31 -11.33 9.08
C MET A 72 -8.46 -11.81 10.28
N ASP A 73 -7.88 -13.01 10.21
CA ASP A 73 -6.93 -13.47 11.24
C ASP A 73 -5.68 -12.56 11.31
N LEU A 74 -5.12 -12.17 10.15
CA LEU A 74 -4.01 -11.23 10.10
C LEU A 74 -4.36 -9.86 10.69
N LEU A 75 -5.55 -9.33 10.37
CA LEU A 75 -6.05 -8.07 10.92
C LEU A 75 -6.27 -8.13 12.43
N SER A 76 -6.60 -9.29 12.98
CA SER A 76 -6.74 -9.45 14.44
C SER A 76 -5.40 -9.43 15.20
N ARG A 77 -4.30 -9.74 14.51
CA ARG A 77 -2.97 -9.90 15.11
C ARG A 77 -2.03 -8.72 14.84
N ARG A 78 -2.34 -7.89 13.84
CA ARG A 78 -1.43 -6.85 13.33
C ARG A 78 -2.20 -5.62 12.89
N SER A 79 -1.58 -4.46 13.10
CA SER A 79 -2.02 -3.22 12.47
C SER A 79 -1.62 -3.22 10.99
N VAL A 80 -2.59 -2.94 10.13
CA VAL A 80 -2.39 -2.78 8.69
C VAL A 80 -2.85 -1.38 8.33
N ASP A 81 -2.05 -0.67 7.55
CA ASP A 81 -2.35 0.72 7.16
C ASP A 81 -3.18 0.79 5.88
N LEU A 82 -2.99 -0.18 4.98
CA LEU A 82 -3.70 -0.26 3.71
C LEU A 82 -4.05 -1.72 3.37
N ILE A 83 -5.31 -1.95 2.97
CA ILE A 83 -5.76 -3.25 2.47
C ILE A 83 -6.10 -3.09 0.99
N ILE A 84 -5.52 -3.95 0.15
CA ILE A 84 -5.81 -4.04 -1.28
C ILE A 84 -6.50 -5.37 -1.53
N VAL A 85 -7.74 -5.32 -2.00
CA VAL A 85 -8.56 -6.50 -2.25
C VAL A 85 -8.76 -6.69 -3.75
N MET A 86 -8.43 -7.88 -4.26
CA MET A 86 -8.78 -8.28 -5.62
C MET A 86 -10.25 -8.67 -5.73
N MET A 87 -10.81 -8.55 -6.94
CA MET A 87 -12.25 -8.71 -7.17
C MET A 87 -12.78 -10.09 -6.76
N ARG A 88 -11.94 -11.13 -6.77
CA ARG A 88 -12.34 -12.50 -6.50
C ARG A 88 -11.62 -13.00 -5.25
N ILE A 89 -12.40 -13.19 -4.19
CA ILE A 89 -11.98 -13.96 -3.02
C ILE A 89 -12.94 -15.14 -2.92
N PHE A 90 -12.40 -16.34 -2.74
CA PHE A 90 -13.19 -17.57 -2.85
C PHE A 90 -14.19 -17.76 -1.69
N ASP A 91 -13.89 -17.21 -0.52
CA ASP A 91 -14.63 -17.40 0.74
C ASP A 91 -15.40 -16.15 1.19
N MET A 92 -15.69 -15.22 0.27
CA MET A 92 -16.58 -14.07 0.49
C MET A 92 -17.89 -14.18 -0.28
#